data_AF-A0A9E3FKX8-F1
#
_entry.id   AF-A0A9E3FKX8-F1
#
_cell.length_a   1.000
_cell.length_b   1.000
_cell.length_c   1.000
_cell.angle_alpha   90.00
_cell.angle_beta   90.00
_cell.angle_gamma   90.00
#
_symmetry.space_group_name_H-M   'P 1'
#
loop_
_entity.id
_entity.type
_entity.pdbx_description
1 polymer ?
#
loop_
_entity_poly.entity_id
_entity_poly.type
_entity_poly.pdbx_seq_one_letter_code
_entity_poly.pdbx_strand_id
1 'polypeptide(L)'
;MTDMPQTGRSVLLEVGGALAPLFHSAITDLDLDEDIAMLGLQIAAFVVGKAGEDSASQMIRELKRIERNLPNATVVVVLNQYAGNPEDTILYCEDNTRKAFLSAVKRYPVIRMPKVNPRSMAIYERLQVLPSTVVSWHADNYAEAIRRTGGHRDDGKILVKDIAEWSGIMQDKIGRILPFLTGGGDG
;
A
#
# COMPACT_ATOMS: atom_id res chain seq x y z
N MET A 1 -16.56 8.87 6.18
CA MET A 1 -17.86 8.67 5.50
C MET A 1 -17.53 8.62 4.03
N THR A 2 -17.54 7.43 3.46
CA THR A 2 -17.12 7.10 2.08
C THR A 2 -18.35 6.57 1.36
N ASP A 3 -19.34 7.44 1.18
CA ASP A 3 -20.56 7.07 0.46
C ASP A 3 -20.40 7.41 -1.02
N MET A 4 -20.87 6.47 -1.86
CA MET A 4 -20.56 6.35 -3.28
C MET A 4 -21.77 6.71 -4.17
N PRO A 5 -21.58 7.39 -5.32
CA PRO A 5 -22.67 7.65 -6.25
C PRO A 5 -22.73 6.63 -7.40
N GLN A 6 -23.90 6.00 -7.55
CA GLN A 6 -24.50 5.41 -8.76
C GLN A 6 -24.47 3.88 -9.00
N THR A 7 -23.52 3.08 -8.49
CA THR A 7 -23.70 1.60 -8.36
C THR A 7 -23.25 1.00 -7.02
N GLY A 8 -22.60 1.79 -6.15
CA GLY A 8 -22.33 1.43 -4.75
C GLY A 8 -21.31 0.30 -4.52
N ARG A 9 -20.64 -0.24 -5.55
CA ARG A 9 -19.66 -1.33 -5.38
C ARG A 9 -18.28 -0.96 -5.92
N SER A 10 -17.36 -0.69 -5.01
CA SER A 10 -15.92 -0.69 -5.26
C SER A 10 -15.35 -1.92 -4.56
N VAL A 11 -14.51 -2.69 -5.26
CA VAL A 11 -13.80 -3.83 -4.69
C VAL A 11 -12.35 -3.42 -4.55
N LEU A 12 -11.92 -3.19 -3.31
CA LEU A 12 -10.49 -3.17 -2.99
C LEU A 12 -10.03 -4.62 -2.88
N LEU A 13 -9.46 -5.13 -3.97
CA LEU A 13 -8.84 -6.45 -3.98
C LEU A 13 -7.40 -6.30 -3.49
N GLU A 14 -7.15 -6.61 -2.21
CA GLU A 14 -5.79 -6.80 -1.72
C GLU A 14 -5.30 -8.18 -2.15
N VAL A 15 -4.30 -8.23 -3.03
CA VAL A 15 -3.59 -9.48 -3.35
C VAL A 15 -2.20 -9.36 -2.76
N GLY A 16 -2.02 -9.99 -1.60
CA GLY A 16 -0.87 -9.77 -0.73
C GLY A 16 0.36 -10.61 -1.08
N GLY A 17 1.52 -10.09 -0.64
CA GLY A 17 2.69 -10.86 -0.20
C GLY A 17 3.83 -11.05 -1.21
N ALA A 18 5.08 -10.84 -0.75
CA ALA A 18 6.34 -10.90 -1.51
C ALA A 18 6.64 -12.21 -2.29
N LEU A 19 5.72 -13.18 -2.27
CA LEU A 19 5.81 -14.49 -2.93
C LEU A 19 4.47 -15.01 -3.47
N ALA A 20 3.37 -14.29 -3.31
CA ALA A 20 2.08 -14.66 -3.89
C ALA A 20 1.86 -13.77 -5.12
N PRO A 21 2.17 -14.27 -6.33
CA PRO A 21 1.93 -13.49 -7.53
C PRO A 21 0.43 -13.19 -7.65
N LEU A 22 0.09 -11.96 -8.07
CA LEU A 22 -1.27 -11.57 -8.45
C LEU A 22 -1.88 -12.56 -9.45
N PHE A 23 -1.00 -13.15 -10.27
CA PHE A 23 -1.34 -14.14 -11.25
C PHE A 23 -0.67 -15.47 -10.87
N HIS A 24 -1.47 -16.44 -10.41
CA HIS A 24 -1.04 -17.84 -10.39
C HIS A 24 -0.69 -18.23 -11.84
N SER A 25 0.35 -19.03 -12.07
CA SER A 25 0.78 -19.44 -13.41
C SER A 25 -0.31 -20.16 -14.23
N ALA A 26 -1.38 -20.62 -13.57
CA ALA A 26 -2.54 -21.26 -14.17
C ALA A 26 -3.68 -20.28 -14.54
N ILE A 27 -3.65 -19.05 -14.02
CA ILE A 27 -4.65 -17.98 -14.23
C ILE A 27 -4.11 -16.91 -15.19
N THR A 28 -2.80 -16.92 -15.48
CA THR A 28 -2.14 -15.97 -16.40
C THR A 28 -2.70 -15.94 -17.82
N ASP A 29 -3.50 -16.94 -18.21
CA ASP A 29 -4.11 -17.09 -19.54
C ASP A 29 -5.59 -16.65 -19.58
N LEU A 30 -6.16 -16.23 -18.45
CA LEU A 30 -7.50 -15.63 -18.41
C LEU A 30 -7.38 -14.13 -18.64
N ASP A 31 -7.76 -13.69 -19.84
CA ASP A 31 -7.96 -12.28 -20.14
C ASP A 31 -9.24 -11.81 -19.44
N LEU A 32 -9.09 -11.29 -18.23
CA LEU A 32 -10.20 -10.81 -17.42
C LEU A 32 -10.56 -9.35 -17.74
N ASP A 33 -9.76 -8.66 -18.56
CA ASP A 33 -9.95 -7.23 -18.81
C ASP A 33 -11.27 -6.95 -19.53
N GLU A 34 -11.67 -7.81 -20.46
CA GLU A 34 -12.97 -7.73 -21.14
C GLU A 34 -14.14 -7.90 -20.16
N ASP A 35 -14.09 -8.90 -19.28
CA ASP A 35 -15.11 -9.13 -18.26
C ASP A 35 -15.20 -7.97 -17.25
N ILE A 36 -14.05 -7.47 -16.80
CA ILE A 36 -13.95 -6.32 -15.88
C ILE A 36 -14.54 -5.07 -16.53
N ALA A 37 -14.24 -4.82 -17.79
CA ALA A 37 -14.78 -3.72 -18.57
C ALA A 37 -16.29 -3.86 -18.78
N MET A 38 -16.78 -5.07 -19.12
CA MET A 38 -18.20 -5.36 -19.24
C MET A 38 -18.97 -5.12 -17.93
N LEU A 39 -18.35 -5.40 -16.79
CA LEU A 39 -18.91 -5.16 -15.47
C LEU A 39 -18.80 -3.70 -15.01
N GLY A 40 -18.14 -2.83 -15.79
CA GLY A 40 -17.93 -1.42 -15.44
C GLY A 40 -17.06 -1.24 -14.18
N LEU A 41 -16.19 -2.20 -13.88
CA LEU A 41 -15.36 -2.18 -12.68
C LEU A 41 -14.08 -1.39 -12.94
N GLN A 42 -13.73 -0.50 -12.01
CA GLN A 42 -12.44 0.16 -11.99
C GLN A 42 -11.47 -0.62 -11.13
N ILE A 43 -10.29 -0.93 -11.67
CA ILE A 43 -9.23 -1.64 -10.94
C ILE A 43 -8.11 -0.68 -10.60
N ALA A 44 -7.73 -0.65 -9.32
CA ALA A 44 -6.50 -0.03 -8.86
C ALA A 44 -5.55 -1.12 -8.35
N ALA A 45 -4.34 -1.18 -8.90
CA ALA A 45 -3.32 -2.16 -8.54
C ALA A 45 -2.18 -1.47 -7.79
N PHE A 46 -1.98 -1.83 -6.52
CA PHE A 46 -0.87 -1.33 -5.70
C PHE A 46 0.27 -2.34 -5.68
N VAL A 47 1.36 -2.04 -6.40
CA VAL A 47 2.54 -2.92 -6.44
C VAL A 47 3.56 -2.46 -5.41
N VAL A 48 3.74 -3.27 -4.36
CA VAL A 48 4.61 -2.92 -3.23
C VAL A 48 6.03 -3.45 -3.46
N GLY A 49 7.01 -2.53 -3.46
CA GLY A 49 8.44 -2.83 -3.45
C GLY A 49 9.10 -2.45 -2.13
N LYS A 50 10.01 -3.29 -1.62
CA LYS A 50 10.86 -3.01 -0.45
C LYS A 50 12.29 -2.78 -0.91
N ALA A 51 13.15 -2.29 0.00
CA ALA A 51 14.58 -2.22 -0.23
C ALA A 51 15.16 -3.62 -0.46
N GLY A 52 15.77 -3.84 -1.62
CA GLY A 52 16.44 -5.09 -2.01
C GLY A 52 16.24 -5.45 -3.48
N GLU A 53 17.26 -6.08 -4.08
CA GLU A 53 17.28 -6.46 -5.50
C GLU A 53 16.17 -7.44 -5.88
N ASP A 54 15.93 -8.44 -5.04
CA ASP A 54 14.88 -9.43 -5.26
C ASP A 54 13.49 -8.78 -5.30
N SER A 55 13.23 -7.85 -4.36
CA SER A 55 11.96 -7.13 -4.29
C SER A 55 11.78 -6.20 -5.49
N ALA A 56 12.84 -5.52 -5.94
CA ALA A 56 12.81 -4.70 -7.14
C ALA A 56 12.52 -5.54 -8.40
N SER A 57 13.20 -6.69 -8.54
CA SER A 57 13.00 -7.62 -9.65
C SER A 57 11.58 -8.19 -9.69
N GLN A 58 11.03 -8.56 -8.52
CA GLN A 58 9.64 -9.00 -8.40
C GLN A 58 8.67 -7.89 -8.78
N MET A 59 8.85 -6.67 -8.26
CA MET A 59 8.00 -5.52 -8.59
C MET A 59 7.96 -5.27 -10.10
N ILE A 60 9.11 -5.28 -10.78
CA ILE A 60 9.20 -5.12 -12.24
C ILE A 60 8.43 -6.22 -12.98
N ARG A 61 8.54 -7.48 -12.53
CA ARG A 61 7.81 -8.60 -13.14
C ARG A 61 6.29 -8.45 -12.98
N GLU A 62 5.82 -8.05 -11.80
CA GLU A 62 4.39 -7.85 -11.54
C GLU A 62 3.84 -6.66 -12.33
N LEU A 63 4.59 -5.55 -12.44
CA LEU A 63 4.19 -4.43 -13.29
C LEU A 63 3.99 -4.86 -14.75
N LYS A 64 4.94 -5.63 -15.32
CA LYS A 64 4.80 -6.18 -16.68
C LYS A 64 3.59 -7.11 -16.83
N ARG A 65 3.26 -7.89 -15.80
CA ARG A 65 2.09 -8.77 -15.80
C ARG A 65 0.79 -7.98 -15.78
N ILE A 66 0.71 -6.94 -14.96
CA ILE A 66 -0.46 -6.07 -14.90
C ILE A 66 -0.65 -5.35 -16.23
N GLU A 67 0.42 -4.79 -16.81
CA GLU A 67 0.35 -4.13 -18.14
C GLU A 67 -0.19 -5.05 -19.24
N ARG A 68 0.10 -6.36 -19.14
CA ARG A 68 -0.34 -7.34 -20.12
C ARG A 68 -1.76 -7.84 -19.88
N ASN A 69 -2.12 -8.11 -18.63
CA ASN A 69 -3.33 -8.84 -18.27
C ASN A 69 -4.48 -7.92 -17.81
N LEU A 70 -4.17 -6.69 -17.40
CA LEU A 70 -5.12 -5.68 -16.91
C LEU A 70 -4.68 -4.30 -17.43
N PRO A 71 -4.62 -4.09 -18.76
CA PRO A 71 -4.12 -2.86 -19.36
C PRO A 71 -4.89 -1.61 -18.93
N ASN A 72 -6.16 -1.77 -18.51
CA ASN A 72 -7.01 -0.68 -18.04
C ASN A 72 -6.89 -0.40 -16.52
N ALA A 73 -6.08 -1.16 -15.78
CA ALA A 73 -5.89 -0.93 -14.35
C ALA A 73 -5.09 0.34 -14.07
N THR A 74 -5.52 1.10 -13.06
CA THR A 74 -4.72 2.19 -12.48
C THR A 74 -3.61 1.59 -11.61
N VAL A 75 -2.38 1.64 -12.10
CA VAL A 75 -1.22 1.07 -11.39
C VAL A 75 -0.55 2.12 -10.52
N VAL A 76 -0.31 1.78 -9.26
CA VAL A 76 0.39 2.61 -8.27
C VAL A 76 1.56 1.82 -7.69
N VAL A 77 2.75 2.39 -7.74
CA VAL A 77 3.93 1.80 -7.11
C VAL A 77 4.01 2.25 -5.65
N VAL A 78 4.15 1.30 -4.73
CA VAL A 78 4.31 1.59 -3.30
C VAL A 78 5.72 1.21 -2.87
N LEU A 79 6.55 2.21 -2.62
CA LEU A 79 7.91 2.02 -2.10
C LEU A 79 7.88 1.96 -0.58
N ASN A 80 7.95 0.75 -0.04
CA ASN A 80 7.93 0.48 1.39
C ASN A 80 9.31 0.71 2.01
N GLN A 81 9.43 1.76 2.82
CA GLN A 81 10.68 2.15 3.47
C GLN A 81 10.97 1.40 4.78
N TYR A 82 10.17 0.39 5.16
CA TYR A 82 10.32 -0.36 6.41
C TYR A 82 11.75 -0.89 6.64
N ALA A 83 12.34 -1.50 5.62
CA ALA A 83 13.68 -2.10 5.67
C ALA A 83 14.81 -1.17 5.17
N GLY A 84 14.49 0.07 4.78
CA GLY A 84 15.40 0.99 4.10
C GLY A 84 14.75 1.63 2.88
N ASN A 85 15.39 2.63 2.28
CA ASN A 85 14.86 3.32 1.10
C ASN A 85 15.11 2.50 -0.19
N PRO A 86 14.06 2.04 -0.90
CA PRO A 86 14.24 1.27 -2.13
C PRO A 86 15.00 2.03 -3.22
N GLU A 87 14.83 3.35 -3.30
CA GLU A 87 15.51 4.20 -4.30
C GLU A 87 17.01 4.35 -4.03
N ASP A 88 17.45 4.22 -2.78
CA ASP A 88 18.87 4.23 -2.45
C ASP A 88 19.49 2.84 -2.68
N THR A 89 18.77 1.78 -2.27
CA THR A 89 19.25 0.40 -2.42
C THR A 89 19.43 0.00 -3.88
N ILE A 90 18.53 0.42 -4.77
CA ILE A 90 18.58 0.05 -6.18
C ILE A 90 19.82 0.56 -6.91
N LEU A 91 20.48 1.60 -6.39
CA LEU A 91 21.70 2.16 -6.99
C LEU A 91 22.86 1.16 -6.99
N TYR A 92 22.83 0.21 -6.07
CA TYR A 92 23.83 -0.85 -5.89
C TYR A 92 23.49 -2.17 -6.60
N CYS A 93 22.32 -2.27 -7.24
CA CYS A 93 21.88 -3.46 -7.97
C CYS A 93 22.46 -3.51 -9.40
N GLU A 94 22.25 -4.63 -10.10
CA GLU A 94 22.66 -4.79 -11.48
C GLU A 94 22.05 -3.72 -12.40
N ASP A 95 22.81 -3.34 -13.44
CA ASP A 95 22.49 -2.21 -14.33
C ASP A 95 21.09 -2.33 -14.98
N ASN A 96 20.70 -3.55 -15.35
CA ASN A 96 19.40 -3.85 -15.95
C ASN A 96 18.25 -3.67 -14.95
N THR A 97 18.38 -4.25 -13.75
CA THR A 97 17.39 -4.14 -12.68
C THR A 97 17.24 -2.69 -12.24
N ARG A 98 18.37 -1.97 -12.09
CA ARG A 98 18.38 -0.55 -11.73
C ARG A 98 17.66 0.32 -12.75
N LYS A 99 18.00 0.20 -14.03
CA LYS A 99 17.35 0.97 -15.10
C LYS A 99 15.85 0.69 -15.19
N ALA A 100 15.45 -0.58 -15.10
CA ALA A 100 14.05 -0.97 -15.14
C ALA A 100 13.25 -0.44 -13.94
N PHE A 101 13.81 -0.52 -12.73
CA PHE A 101 13.18 0.00 -11.53
C PHE A 101 13.00 1.53 -11.59
N LEU A 102 14.06 2.27 -11.93
CA LEU A 102 13.99 3.73 -12.04
C LEU A 102 13.02 4.17 -13.14
N SER A 103 12.96 3.42 -14.25
CA SER A 103 11.97 3.65 -15.30
C SER A 103 10.54 3.45 -14.81
N ALA A 104 10.28 2.39 -14.02
CA ALA A 104 8.97 2.14 -13.42
C ALA A 104 8.56 3.25 -12.44
N VAL A 105 9.47 3.68 -11.55
CA VAL A 105 9.23 4.77 -10.58
C VAL A 105 8.96 6.11 -11.28
N LYS A 106 9.52 6.32 -12.48
CA LYS A 106 9.23 7.51 -13.30
C LYS A 106 7.88 7.41 -14.03
N ARG A 107 7.48 6.20 -14.44
CA ARG A 107 6.29 5.94 -15.25
C ARG A 107 4.99 5.96 -14.43
N TYR A 108 5.02 5.42 -13.22
CA TYR A 108 3.84 5.20 -12.38
C TYR A 108 3.73 6.21 -11.24
N PRO A 109 2.50 6.56 -10.78
CA PRO A 109 2.31 7.21 -9.50
C PRO A 109 2.98 6.42 -8.37
N VAL A 110 3.70 7.13 -7.49
CA VAL A 110 4.50 6.49 -6.43
C VAL A 110 4.07 6.95 -5.04
N ILE A 111 3.73 5.99 -4.19
CA ILE A 111 3.56 6.17 -2.75
C ILE A 111 4.84 5.71 -2.06
N ARG A 112 5.57 6.66 -1.48
CA ARG A 112 6.68 6.33 -0.55
C ARG A 112 6.10 6.08 0.84
N MET A 113 5.88 4.82 1.20
CA MET A 113 5.32 4.46 2.50
C MET A 113 6.42 4.61 3.56
N PRO A 114 6.28 5.56 4.51
CA PRO A 114 7.34 5.88 5.45
C PRO A 114 7.53 4.76 6.46
N LYS A 115 8.74 4.71 7.02
CA LYS A 115 9.07 3.79 8.11
C LYS A 115 8.40 4.26 9.41
N VAL A 116 7.61 3.40 10.03
CA VAL A 116 7.12 3.59 11.40
C VAL A 116 8.27 3.33 12.38
N ASN A 117 8.26 4.00 13.54
CA ASN A 117 9.18 3.70 14.63
C ASN A 117 9.20 2.17 14.89
N PRO A 118 10.38 1.50 14.89
CA PRO A 118 10.45 0.04 15.02
C PRO A 118 9.77 -0.52 16.27
N ARG A 119 9.83 0.21 17.39
CA ARG A 119 9.20 -0.21 18.65
C ARG A 119 7.68 -0.18 18.54
N SER A 120 7.14 0.92 17.99
CA SER A 120 5.71 1.07 17.75
C SER A 120 5.19 0.06 16.73
N MET A 121 5.94 -0.16 15.64
CA MET A 121 5.57 -1.15 14.61
C MET A 121 5.52 -2.58 15.19
N ALA A 122 6.54 -2.97 15.96
CA ALA A 122 6.57 -4.30 16.58
C ALA A 122 5.41 -4.52 17.56
N ILE A 123 4.93 -3.47 18.24
CA ILE A 123 3.72 -3.56 19.07
C ILE A 123 2.49 -3.67 18.18
N TYR A 124 2.36 -2.77 17.19
CA TYR A 124 1.23 -2.73 16.27
C TYR A 124 0.98 -4.07 15.54
N GLU A 125 2.03 -4.71 15.01
CA GLU A 125 1.92 -6.01 14.32
C GLU A 125 1.34 -7.11 15.22
N ARG A 126 1.58 -7.04 16.54
CA ARG A 126 1.03 -7.99 17.51
C ARG A 126 -0.43 -7.72 17.88
N LEU A 127 -0.93 -6.51 17.62
CA LEU A 127 -2.29 -6.11 18.03
C LEU A 127 -3.36 -6.66 17.09
N GLN A 128 -3.03 -6.94 15.82
CA GLN A 128 -3.98 -7.45 14.81
C GLN A 128 -5.25 -6.58 14.69
N VAL A 129 -5.11 -5.26 14.84
CA VAL A 129 -6.18 -4.28 14.68
C VAL A 129 -5.84 -3.31 13.55
N LEU A 130 -6.87 -2.64 13.04
CA LEU A 130 -6.68 -1.59 12.03
C LEU A 130 -5.94 -0.37 12.63
N PRO A 131 -5.23 0.41 11.80
CA PRO A 131 -4.60 1.65 12.25
C PRO A 131 -5.62 2.61 12.88
N SER A 132 -6.82 2.71 12.30
CA SER A 132 -7.93 3.53 12.82
C SER A 132 -8.35 3.14 14.23
N THR A 133 -8.32 1.85 14.56
CA THR A 133 -8.57 1.37 15.92
C THR A 133 -7.52 1.88 16.89
N VAL A 134 -6.24 1.79 16.54
CA VAL A 134 -5.15 2.33 17.39
C VAL A 134 -5.28 3.84 17.56
N VAL A 135 -5.56 4.57 16.47
CA VAL A 135 -5.77 6.02 16.52
C VAL A 135 -6.93 6.37 17.44
N SER A 136 -8.03 5.59 17.45
CA SER A 136 -9.18 5.85 18.30
C SER A 136 -8.89 5.80 19.81
N TRP A 137 -7.80 5.15 20.23
CA TRP A 137 -7.40 5.07 21.64
C TRP A 137 -6.95 6.41 22.23
N HIS A 138 -6.81 7.49 21.44
CA HIS A 138 -6.66 8.81 22.05
C HIS A 138 -7.93 9.26 22.81
N ALA A 139 -9.11 8.73 22.43
CA ALA A 139 -10.41 9.16 22.96
C ALA A 139 -10.63 8.75 24.43
N ASP A 140 -10.00 7.67 24.90
CA ASP A 140 -10.09 7.21 26.29
C ASP A 140 -8.89 7.66 27.16
N ASN A 141 -8.27 8.79 26.78
CA ASN A 141 -7.00 9.26 27.36
C ASN A 141 -5.87 8.21 27.27
N TYR A 142 -5.83 7.44 26.18
CA TYR A 142 -4.81 6.41 25.92
C TYR A 142 -4.90 5.19 26.85
N ALA A 143 -6.01 4.98 27.56
CA ALA A 143 -6.12 3.89 28.53
C ALA A 143 -5.95 2.50 27.87
N GLU A 144 -6.57 2.27 26.72
CA GLU A 144 -6.36 1.06 25.92
C GLU A 144 -4.90 0.94 25.45
N ALA A 145 -4.34 2.01 24.90
CA ALA A 145 -2.97 2.02 24.41
C ALA A 145 -1.97 1.65 25.51
N ILE A 146 -2.10 2.26 26.69
CA ILE A 146 -1.26 2.01 27.87
C ILE A 146 -1.36 0.55 28.30
N ARG A 147 -2.57 -0.02 28.32
CA ARG A 147 -2.77 -1.43 28.67
C ARG A 147 -2.06 -2.35 27.69
N ARG A 148 -2.14 -2.05 26.40
CA ARG A 148 -1.54 -2.84 25.31
C ARG A 148 -0.02 -2.72 25.24
N THR A 149 0.55 -1.60 25.69
CA THR A 149 2.00 -1.38 25.73
C THR A 149 2.66 -1.82 27.04
N GLY A 150 1.93 -2.49 27.94
CA GLY A 150 2.48 -3.02 29.20
C GLY A 150 2.45 -2.04 30.38
N GLY A 151 1.59 -1.02 30.34
CA GLY A 151 1.32 -0.12 31.47
C GLY A 151 2.13 1.17 31.48
N HIS A 152 3.11 1.33 30.59
CA HIS A 152 3.90 2.56 30.49
C HIS A 152 3.16 3.65 29.71
N ARG A 153 2.88 4.77 30.37
CA ARG A 153 2.09 5.89 29.83
C ARG A 153 2.66 6.45 28.52
N ASP A 154 3.97 6.68 28.49
CA ASP A 154 4.61 7.32 27.35
C ASP A 154 4.65 6.40 26.14
N ASP A 155 4.85 5.09 26.35
CA ASP A 155 4.84 4.10 25.27
C ASP A 155 3.47 4.01 24.58
N GLY A 156 2.38 4.05 25.37
CA GLY A 156 1.02 4.06 24.83
C GLY A 156 0.74 5.30 23.97
N LYS A 157 1.18 6.48 24.42
CA LYS A 157 1.02 7.71 23.67
C LYS A 157 1.87 7.74 22.39
N ILE A 158 3.12 7.30 22.47
CA ILE A 158 4.04 7.24 21.33
C ILE A 158 3.49 6.30 20.27
N LEU A 159 3.00 5.11 20.65
CA LEU A 159 2.37 4.18 19.72
C LEU A 159 1.22 4.83 18.95
N VAL A 160 0.27 5.45 19.65
CA VAL A 160 -0.89 6.09 19.01
C VAL A 160 -0.45 7.22 18.10
N LYS A 161 0.52 8.03 18.52
CA LYS A 161 1.06 9.13 17.72
C LYS A 161 1.73 8.62 16.43
N ASP A 162 2.61 7.64 16.54
CA ASP A 162 3.37 7.11 15.39
C ASP A 162 2.42 6.49 14.34
N ILE A 163 1.41 5.74 14.80
CA ILE A 163 0.41 5.14 13.89
C ILE A 163 -0.51 6.21 13.29
N ALA A 164 -0.87 7.25 14.05
CA ALA A 164 -1.66 8.37 13.52
C ALA A 164 -0.89 9.16 12.45
N GLU A 165 0.38 9.48 12.70
CA GLU A 165 1.24 10.18 11.75
C GLU A 165 1.43 9.37 10.47
N TRP A 166 1.76 8.09 10.60
CA TRP A 166 1.88 7.18 9.46
C TRP A 166 0.57 7.08 8.66
N SER A 167 -0.57 6.91 9.35
CA SER A 167 -1.88 6.81 8.72
C SER A 167 -2.25 8.09 7.98
N GLY A 168 -1.99 9.26 8.56
CA GLY A 168 -2.25 10.56 7.93
C GLY A 168 -1.44 10.75 6.66
N ILE A 169 -0.15 10.39 6.66
CA ILE A 169 0.71 10.45 5.47
C ILE A 169 0.18 9.51 4.38
N MET A 170 -0.23 8.30 4.74
CA MET A 170 -0.75 7.33 3.77
C MET A 170 -2.10 7.76 3.18
N GLN A 171 -3.00 8.28 4.02
CA GLN A 171 -4.30 8.80 3.56
C GLN A 171 -4.16 9.98 2.60
N ASP A 172 -3.29 10.95 2.90
CA ASP A 172 -3.01 12.08 2.00
C ASP A 172 -2.46 11.60 0.65
N LYS A 173 -1.50 10.67 0.66
CA LYS A 173 -0.92 10.12 -0.59
C LYS A 173 -1.94 9.33 -1.40
N ILE A 174 -2.73 8.47 -0.76
CA ILE A 174 -3.78 7.69 -1.43
C ILE A 174 -4.83 8.63 -2.00
N GLY A 175 -5.26 9.64 -1.23
CA GLY A 175 -6.29 10.59 -1.66
C GLY A 175 -5.89 11.43 -2.87
N ARG A 176 -4.61 11.75 -3.02
CA ARG A 176 -4.09 12.45 -4.23
C ARG A 176 -4.05 11.56 -5.47
N ILE A 177 -3.83 10.26 -5.30
CA ILE A 177 -3.67 9.32 -6.42
C ILE A 177 -5.03 8.75 -6.86
N LEU A 178 -5.92 8.51 -5.90
CA LEU A 178 -7.26 7.97 -6.12
C LEU A 178 -8.29 8.98 -5.57
N PRO A 179 -8.52 10.10 -6.26
CA PRO A 179 -9.41 11.17 -5.77
C PRO A 179 -10.87 10.69 -5.60
N PHE A 180 -11.29 9.65 -6.31
CA PHE A 180 -12.61 9.05 -6.12
C PHE A 180 -12.78 8.40 -4.73
N LEU A 181 -11.69 8.06 -4.02
CA LEU A 181 -11.75 7.55 -2.65
C LEU A 181 -11.98 8.64 -1.60
N THR A 182 -11.73 9.92 -1.93
CA THR A 182 -11.88 11.05 -0.99
C THR A 182 -13.23 11.77 -1.12
N GLY A 183 -14.14 11.26 -1.96
CA GLY A 183 -15.47 11.84 -2.16
C GLY A 183 -15.49 13.10 -3.03
N GLY A 184 -14.36 13.44 -3.68
CA GLY A 184 -14.27 14.54 -4.64
C GLY A 184 -14.74 14.12 -6.04
N GLY A 185 -16.02 13.79 -6.16
CA GLY A 185 -16.68 13.64 -7.45
C GLY A 185 -17.48 14.91 -7.76
N ASP A 186 -16.79 15.93 -8.27
CA ASP A 186 -17.44 17.04 -9.00
C ASP A 186 -16.83 17.07 -10.40
N GLY A 187 -17.61 16.63 -11.39
CA GLY A 187 -17.27 16.63 -12.82
C GLY A 187 -17.84 15.43 -13.57
#